data_AF-A0A963F4G6-F1
#
_entry.id   AF-A0A963F4G6-F1
#
_cell.length_a   1.000
_cell.length_b   1.000
_cell.length_c   1.000
_cell.angle_alpha   90.00
_cell.angle_beta   90.00
_cell.angle_gamma   90.00
#
_symmetry.space_group_name_H-M   'P 1'
#
loop_
_entity.id
_entity.type
_entity.pdbx_description
1 polymer ?
#
loop_
_entity_poly.entity_id
_entity_poly.type
_entity_poly.pdbx_seq_one_letter_code
_entity_poly.pdbx_strand_id
1 'polypeptide(L)'
;MLASRRRDRSTINIWPGYVDALSALLMLVIFTLLVFTLAQFFLGETLSNRDRELADLNARLKEISSLLDLEQDKTRQLNEKVNHISEEYSQSLEQQFELFGEVERLTGIVEADKDQIALQLRTLASLQQDIGALRRLRDKLEADVGELSTMLSGREAELGELRDRSKVLEDRLAEEQERTLLVQREIDRKDIRIEELLLIAESGKTALEEERQLTASASAQIDLLNRQISALRDQLTVIGRALKLAEDKNRGQEAEIADLGKRLNLMLAKQVNELERYRSEFFGRLREVLAENPNIRVVGDRFVFPSELLFSSGSAELGENGKGELAKLAATLADIASRIPGDVSWILRVDGHTDRQPINTEQFPSNWELSTARAVSVVRYLISQGIAPKRLAATGFGQYHPVDDGETEAAFQRNRRIEVKLTDR
;
A
#
# COMPACT_ATOMS: atom_id res chain seq x y z
N MET A 1 8.28 1.84 234.71
CA MET A 1 8.24 1.67 236.20
C MET A 1 9.51 2.32 236.80
N LEU A 2 9.43 3.05 237.95
CA LEU A 2 10.50 3.41 238.97
C LEU A 2 11.78 4.21 238.54
N ALA A 3 12.77 4.61 239.39
CA ALA A 3 12.89 5.38 240.68
C ALA A 3 14.40 5.49 241.14
N SER A 4 14.97 6.33 242.06
CA SER A 4 14.72 7.68 242.67
C SER A 4 15.86 8.12 243.67
N ARG A 5 15.98 9.42 244.09
CA ARG A 5 16.79 10.02 245.24
C ARG A 5 18.32 10.23 244.97
N ARG A 6 19.21 11.00 245.67
CA ARG A 6 19.37 11.91 246.89
C ARG A 6 20.64 12.84 246.62
N ARG A 7 21.32 13.75 247.39
CA ARG A 7 21.43 14.51 248.71
C ARG A 7 22.43 15.72 248.42
N ASP A 8 22.92 16.67 249.29
CA ASP A 8 22.48 17.49 250.47
C ASP A 8 23.67 18.35 251.07
N ARG A 9 23.43 19.54 251.71
CA ARG A 9 24.35 20.45 252.50
C ARG A 9 25.56 21.15 251.80
N SER A 10 26.34 22.14 252.32
CA SER A 10 26.30 23.31 253.30
C SER A 10 27.68 24.08 253.29
N THR A 11 28.08 25.24 253.88
CA THR A 11 27.67 26.15 255.01
C THR A 11 27.79 27.71 254.74
N ILE A 12 28.48 28.55 255.58
CA ILE A 12 28.10 29.98 255.90
C ILE A 12 29.26 30.96 256.35
N ASN A 13 29.30 32.25 255.89
CA ASN A 13 29.39 33.53 256.71
C ASN A 13 29.49 34.93 255.96
N ILE A 14 28.47 35.81 256.14
CA ILE A 14 28.44 37.32 256.31
C ILE A 14 28.89 38.37 255.23
N TRP A 15 28.14 39.51 255.17
CA TRP A 15 28.32 40.85 254.49
C TRP A 15 27.68 41.04 253.06
N PRO A 16 27.46 42.28 252.51
CA PRO A 16 26.15 42.71 251.98
C PRO A 16 26.13 43.15 250.49
N GLY A 17 24.93 43.32 249.91
CA GLY A 17 24.74 43.48 248.47
C GLY A 17 24.25 44.84 247.96
N TYR A 18 24.90 45.36 246.92
CA TYR A 18 24.43 46.48 246.07
C TYR A 18 24.68 46.24 244.55
N VAL A 19 25.10 45.02 244.19
CA VAL A 19 25.63 44.67 242.85
C VAL A 19 24.53 44.21 241.87
N ASP A 20 23.40 43.72 242.38
CA ASP A 20 22.46 42.88 241.61
C ASP A 20 21.57 43.64 240.61
N ALA A 21 21.52 44.97 240.68
CA ALA A 21 20.66 45.79 239.80
C ALA A 21 21.23 45.97 238.38
N LEU A 22 22.54 45.85 238.18
CA LEU A 22 23.23 46.26 236.95
C LEU A 22 23.36 45.10 235.93
N SER A 23 23.45 43.87 236.44
CA SER A 23 23.46 42.62 235.66
C SER A 23 22.18 42.39 234.87
N ALA A 24 21.02 42.65 235.49
CA ALA A 24 19.70 42.40 234.89
C ALA A 24 19.45 43.22 233.60
N LEU A 25 19.88 44.49 233.57
CA LEU A 25 19.66 45.39 232.43
C LEU A 25 20.47 44.94 231.19
N LEU A 26 21.70 44.45 231.40
CA LEU A 26 22.55 43.95 230.32
C LEU A 26 21.98 42.69 229.64
N MET A 27 21.34 41.80 230.42
CA MET A 27 20.70 40.59 229.89
C MET A 27 19.50 40.92 228.98
N LEU A 28 18.71 41.95 229.33
CA LEU A 28 17.57 42.41 228.52
C LEU A 28 17.99 42.87 227.12
N VAL A 29 19.07 43.65 227.03
CA VAL A 29 19.57 44.22 225.76
C VAL A 29 20.11 43.14 224.83
N ILE A 30 20.76 42.09 225.37
CA ILE A 30 21.21 40.94 224.59
C ILE A 30 20.01 40.15 224.04
N PHE A 31 18.96 39.97 224.85
CA PHE A 31 17.77 39.24 224.43
C PHE A 31 17.01 39.92 223.28
N THR A 32 16.81 41.24 223.34
CA THR A 32 16.11 41.98 222.27
C THR A 32 16.89 42.00 220.97
N LEU A 33 18.23 42.12 221.03
CA LEU A 33 19.11 41.97 219.86
C LEU A 33 18.99 40.59 219.21
N LEU A 34 18.94 39.52 220.01
CA LEU A 34 18.85 38.15 219.53
C LEU A 34 17.50 37.87 218.85
N VAL A 35 16.40 38.39 219.39
CA VAL A 35 15.07 38.30 218.73
C VAL A 35 15.05 39.09 217.42
N PHE A 36 15.65 40.28 217.38
CA PHE A 36 15.70 41.11 216.17
C PHE A 36 16.54 40.47 215.06
N THR A 37 17.70 39.88 215.37
CA THR A 37 18.52 39.18 214.37
C THR A 37 17.85 37.91 213.86
N LEU A 38 17.10 37.18 214.70
CA LEU A 38 16.29 36.05 214.26
C LEU A 38 15.17 36.47 213.29
N ALA A 39 14.50 37.60 213.57
CA ALA A 39 13.45 38.15 212.70
C ALA A 39 14.01 38.67 211.36
N GLN A 40 15.18 39.33 211.37
CA GLN A 40 15.92 39.72 210.17
C GLN A 40 16.28 38.49 209.31
N PHE A 41 16.77 37.42 209.94
CA PHE A 41 17.09 36.17 209.25
C PHE A 41 15.86 35.54 208.58
N PHE A 42 14.77 35.35 209.34
CA PHE A 42 13.52 34.79 208.80
C PHE A 42 12.91 35.63 207.67
N LEU A 43 12.95 36.97 207.78
CA LEU A 43 12.44 37.85 206.74
C LEU A 43 13.32 37.80 205.47
N GLY A 44 14.65 37.76 205.63
CA GLY A 44 15.59 37.60 204.52
C GLY A 44 15.46 36.24 203.83
N GLU A 45 15.27 35.15 204.59
CA GLU A 45 15.04 33.81 204.05
C GLU A 45 13.68 33.72 203.32
N THR A 46 12.63 34.32 203.88
CA THR A 46 11.29 34.36 203.25
C THR A 46 11.29 35.18 201.96
N LEU A 47 11.91 36.36 201.95
CA LEU A 47 12.06 37.18 200.75
C LEU A 47 12.94 36.48 199.70
N SER A 48 14.09 35.94 200.09
CA SER A 48 14.97 35.22 199.16
C SER A 48 14.28 34.00 198.55
N ASN A 49 13.41 33.30 199.28
CA ASN A 49 12.61 32.22 198.72
C ASN A 49 11.52 32.71 197.76
N ARG A 50 10.84 33.85 198.04
CA ARG A 50 9.89 34.48 197.10
C ARG A 50 10.58 34.97 195.82
N ASP A 51 11.78 35.56 195.94
CA ASP A 51 12.58 36.00 194.80
C ASP A 51 13.06 34.81 193.95
N ARG A 52 13.40 33.67 194.57
CA ARG A 52 13.69 32.40 193.88
C ARG A 52 12.46 31.85 193.15
N GLU A 53 11.28 31.84 193.79
CA GLU A 53 10.02 31.44 193.14
C GLU A 53 9.71 32.33 191.93
N LEU A 54 9.85 33.65 192.06
CA LEU A 54 9.63 34.60 190.96
C LEU A 54 10.69 34.47 189.85
N ALA A 55 11.95 34.17 190.19
CA ALA A 55 12.99 33.91 189.20
C ALA A 55 12.71 32.62 188.41
N ASP A 56 12.32 31.53 189.08
CA ASP A 56 11.92 30.27 188.45
C ASP A 56 10.66 30.44 187.59
N LEU A 57 9.64 31.17 188.09
CA LEU A 57 8.42 31.43 187.32
C LEU A 57 8.71 32.28 186.05
N ASN A 58 9.57 33.30 186.15
CA ASN A 58 9.99 34.09 184.98
C ASN A 58 10.86 33.28 184.02
N ALA A 59 11.70 32.37 184.51
CA ALA A 59 12.47 31.46 183.68
C ALA A 59 11.55 30.53 182.88
N ARG A 60 10.56 29.90 183.53
CA ARG A 60 9.52 29.08 182.87
C ARG A 60 8.68 29.89 181.88
N LEU A 61 8.31 31.12 182.21
CA LEU A 61 7.51 31.97 181.31
C LEU A 61 8.32 32.35 180.06
N LYS A 62 9.62 32.61 180.20
CA LYS A 62 10.55 32.80 179.08
C LYS A 62 10.76 31.52 178.26
N GLU A 63 10.88 30.37 178.91
CA GLU A 63 10.96 29.06 178.25
C GLU A 63 9.70 28.78 177.42
N ILE A 64 8.51 28.92 178.02
CA ILE A 64 7.21 28.78 177.34
C ILE A 64 7.08 29.77 176.19
N SER A 65 7.52 31.03 176.34
CA SER A 65 7.58 31.98 175.21
C SER A 65 8.46 31.43 174.08
N SER A 66 9.68 30.99 174.37
CA SER A 66 10.60 30.48 173.35
C SER A 66 10.10 29.19 172.67
N LEU A 67 9.37 28.33 173.39
CA LEU A 67 8.71 27.16 172.83
C LEU A 67 7.51 27.55 171.97
N LEU A 68 6.73 28.56 172.38
CA LEU A 68 5.61 29.08 171.61
C LEU A 68 6.09 29.78 170.32
N ASP A 69 7.16 30.55 170.40
CA ASP A 69 7.81 31.18 169.25
C ASP A 69 8.32 30.11 168.26
N LEU A 70 8.92 29.02 168.78
CA LEU A 70 9.38 27.88 167.98
C LEU A 70 8.23 27.11 167.31
N GLU A 71 7.11 26.87 168.02
CA GLU A 71 5.92 26.24 167.43
C GLU A 71 5.22 27.16 166.42
N GLN A 72 5.21 28.48 166.64
CA GLN A 72 4.72 29.45 165.65
C GLN A 72 5.59 29.46 164.40
N ASP A 73 6.92 29.41 164.53
CA ASP A 73 7.81 29.36 163.37
C ASP A 73 7.73 28.03 162.63
N LYS A 74 7.67 26.89 163.33
CA LYS A 74 7.34 25.58 162.72
C LYS A 74 6.01 25.64 161.95
N THR A 75 4.98 26.25 162.53
CA THR A 75 3.65 26.39 161.90
C THR A 75 3.73 27.28 160.65
N ARG A 76 4.52 28.37 160.69
CA ARG A 76 4.81 29.19 159.51
C ARG A 76 5.51 28.39 158.41
N GLN A 77 6.63 27.72 158.74
CA GLN A 77 7.38 26.90 157.78
C GLN A 77 6.56 25.74 157.20
N LEU A 78 5.63 25.16 157.99
CA LEU A 78 4.71 24.13 157.53
C LEU A 78 3.67 24.71 156.56
N ASN A 79 3.09 25.87 156.86
CA ASN A 79 2.16 26.56 155.96
C ASN A 79 2.86 27.00 154.66
N GLU A 80 4.10 27.49 154.73
CA GLU A 80 4.92 27.83 153.55
C GLU A 80 5.18 26.60 152.67
N LYS A 81 5.53 25.45 153.28
CA LYS A 81 5.71 24.18 152.55
C LYS A 81 4.39 23.65 151.97
N VAL A 82 3.28 23.74 152.70
CA VAL A 82 1.95 23.33 152.20
C VAL A 82 1.51 24.21 151.04
N ASN A 83 1.71 25.52 151.12
CA ASN A 83 1.41 26.44 150.02
C ASN A 83 2.27 26.14 148.79
N HIS A 84 3.58 25.96 148.96
CA HIS A 84 4.50 25.64 147.86
C HIS A 84 4.16 24.30 147.19
N ILE A 85 3.89 23.24 147.97
CA ILE A 85 3.47 21.92 147.44
C ILE A 85 2.09 22.03 146.76
N SER A 86 1.17 22.84 147.29
CA SER A 86 -0.13 23.08 146.66
C SER A 86 0.00 23.86 145.34
N GLU A 87 0.98 24.74 145.22
CA GLU A 87 1.29 25.47 143.99
C GLU A 87 1.96 24.55 142.94
N GLU A 88 2.99 23.78 143.33
CA GLU A 88 3.62 22.77 142.47
C GLU A 88 2.61 21.73 141.98
N TYR A 89 1.73 21.25 142.86
CA TYR A 89 0.66 20.31 142.50
C TYR A 89 -0.34 20.94 141.52
N SER A 90 -0.68 22.22 141.69
CA SER A 90 -1.58 22.93 140.77
C SER A 90 -0.94 23.12 139.38
N GLN A 91 0.33 23.52 139.33
CA GLN A 91 1.11 23.66 138.09
C GLN A 91 1.28 22.29 137.38
N SER A 92 1.56 21.22 138.13
CA SER A 92 1.65 19.87 137.57
C SER A 92 0.30 19.35 137.06
N LEU A 93 -0.82 19.75 137.69
CA LEU A 93 -2.17 19.39 137.23
C LEU A 93 -2.51 20.14 135.94
N GLU A 94 -2.19 21.43 135.85
CA GLU A 94 -2.35 22.25 134.63
C GLU A 94 -1.52 21.69 133.46
N GLN A 95 -0.24 21.38 133.69
CA GLN A 95 0.61 20.73 132.70
C GLN A 95 0.07 19.34 132.29
N GLN A 96 -0.54 18.59 133.21
CA GLN A 96 -1.18 17.31 132.89
C GLN A 96 -2.41 17.50 131.98
N PHE A 97 -3.20 18.55 132.18
CA PHE A 97 -4.31 18.90 131.28
C PHE A 97 -3.82 19.35 129.89
N GLU A 98 -2.77 20.18 129.81
CA GLU A 98 -2.16 20.56 128.52
C GLU A 98 -1.66 19.34 127.73
N LEU A 99 -0.91 18.45 128.41
CA LEU A 99 -0.39 17.22 127.80
C LEU A 99 -1.53 16.26 127.38
N PHE A 100 -2.62 16.19 128.14
CA PHE A 100 -3.78 15.38 127.76
C PHE A 100 -4.46 15.94 126.49
N GLY A 101 -4.68 17.26 126.43
CA GLY A 101 -5.25 17.92 125.25
C GLY A 101 -4.36 17.80 124.01
N GLU A 102 -3.04 17.87 124.17
CA GLU A 102 -2.08 17.64 123.08
C GLU A 102 -2.08 16.18 122.61
N VAL A 103 -2.17 15.21 123.52
CA VAL A 103 -2.33 13.79 123.15
C VAL A 103 -3.64 13.52 122.44
N GLU A 104 -4.75 14.12 122.87
CA GLU A 104 -6.05 14.02 122.20
C GLU A 104 -5.99 14.63 120.79
N ARG A 105 -5.41 15.82 120.65
CA ARG A 105 -5.20 16.51 119.36
C ARG A 105 -4.34 15.69 118.40
N LEU A 106 -3.21 15.15 118.87
CA LEU A 106 -2.32 14.31 118.06
C LEU A 106 -2.98 12.98 117.68
N THR A 107 -3.78 12.39 118.58
CA THR A 107 -4.55 11.17 118.28
C THR A 107 -5.59 11.42 117.18
N GLY A 108 -6.30 12.55 117.24
CA GLY A 108 -7.25 12.96 116.20
C GLY A 108 -6.60 13.19 114.83
N ILE A 109 -5.40 13.78 114.79
CA ILE A 109 -4.62 13.95 113.56
C ILE A 109 -4.19 12.59 112.99
N VAL A 110 -3.67 11.69 113.85
CA VAL A 110 -3.24 10.35 113.43
C VAL A 110 -4.40 9.52 112.88
N GLU A 111 -5.62 9.64 113.40
CA GLU A 111 -6.78 8.95 112.84
C GLU A 111 -7.23 9.54 111.50
N ALA A 112 -7.22 10.87 111.35
CA ALA A 112 -7.52 11.53 110.08
C ALA A 112 -6.49 11.18 108.98
N ASP A 113 -5.20 11.11 109.33
CA ASP A 113 -4.14 10.68 108.41
C ASP A 113 -4.28 9.20 108.02
N LYS A 114 -4.66 8.31 108.95
CA LYS A 114 -4.98 6.91 108.61
C LYS A 114 -6.12 6.81 107.61
N ASP A 115 -7.22 7.54 107.81
CA ASP A 115 -8.37 7.54 106.89
C ASP A 115 -7.99 8.09 105.51
N GLN A 116 -7.17 9.16 105.47
CA GLN A 116 -6.65 9.70 104.22
C GLN A 116 -5.73 8.70 103.50
N ILE A 117 -4.84 8.02 104.22
CA ILE A 117 -3.96 6.97 103.67
C ILE A 117 -4.80 5.78 103.18
N ALA A 118 -5.83 5.36 103.92
CA ALA A 118 -6.74 4.29 103.51
C ALA A 118 -7.51 4.65 102.24
N LEU A 119 -7.90 5.91 102.06
CA LEU A 119 -8.49 6.42 100.82
C LEU A 119 -7.48 6.37 99.66
N GLN A 120 -6.25 6.85 99.87
CA GLN A 120 -5.19 6.86 98.86
C GLN A 120 -4.76 5.45 98.43
N LEU A 121 -4.74 4.48 99.35
CA LEU A 121 -4.46 3.08 99.03
C LEU A 121 -5.58 2.46 98.18
N ARG A 122 -6.85 2.83 98.41
CA ARG A 122 -7.98 2.39 97.57
C ARG A 122 -7.91 2.98 96.16
N THR A 123 -7.56 4.26 96.01
CA THR A 123 -7.40 4.87 94.68
C THR A 123 -6.18 4.34 93.93
N LEU A 124 -5.05 4.09 94.62
CA LEU A 124 -3.90 3.41 94.05
C LEU A 124 -4.24 2.00 93.54
N ALA A 125 -5.02 1.21 94.31
CA ALA A 125 -5.46 -0.10 93.89
C ALA A 125 -6.36 -0.05 92.64
N SER A 126 -7.30 0.90 92.56
CA SER A 126 -8.10 1.13 91.35
C SER A 126 -7.22 1.48 90.15
N LEU A 127 -6.32 2.45 90.29
CA LEU A 127 -5.43 2.88 89.21
C LEU A 127 -4.50 1.74 88.73
N GLN A 128 -4.04 0.86 89.63
CA GLN A 128 -3.29 -0.34 89.23
C GLN A 128 -4.17 -1.34 88.44
N GLN A 129 -5.43 -1.53 88.82
CA GLN A 129 -6.38 -2.35 88.07
C GLN A 129 -6.65 -1.75 86.68
N ASP A 130 -6.86 -0.43 86.60
CA ASP A 130 -7.13 0.30 85.36
C ASP A 130 -5.91 0.27 84.41
N ILE A 131 -4.70 0.50 84.92
CA ILE A 131 -3.45 0.30 84.16
C ILE A 131 -3.32 -1.16 83.69
N GLY A 132 -3.70 -2.13 84.52
CA GLY A 132 -3.74 -3.55 84.16
C GLY A 132 -4.79 -3.89 83.09
N ALA A 133 -5.88 -3.13 82.99
CA ALA A 133 -6.87 -3.26 81.92
C ALA A 133 -6.41 -2.57 80.62
N LEU A 134 -5.88 -1.35 80.71
CA LEU A 134 -5.36 -0.57 79.60
C LEU A 134 -4.18 -1.26 78.91
N ARG A 135 -3.28 -1.92 79.66
CA ARG A 135 -2.23 -2.77 79.09
C ARG A 135 -2.81 -3.92 78.26
N ARG A 136 -3.74 -4.71 78.82
CA ARG A 136 -4.40 -5.81 78.08
C ARG A 136 -5.17 -5.32 76.84
N LEU A 137 -5.77 -4.13 76.89
CA LEU A 137 -6.42 -3.52 75.73
C LEU A 137 -5.40 -3.12 74.66
N ARG A 138 -4.30 -2.47 75.05
CA ARG A 138 -3.18 -2.14 74.16
C ARG A 138 -2.60 -3.41 73.52
N ASP A 139 -2.30 -4.42 74.31
CA ASP A 139 -1.70 -5.68 73.85
C ASP A 139 -2.61 -6.38 72.81
N LYS A 140 -3.94 -6.29 73.00
CA LYS A 140 -4.92 -6.73 72.00
C LYS A 140 -4.89 -5.86 70.74
N LEU A 141 -4.88 -4.53 70.87
CA LEU A 141 -4.85 -3.62 69.71
C LEU A 141 -3.55 -3.75 68.90
N GLU A 142 -2.41 -3.98 69.56
CA GLU A 142 -1.12 -4.27 68.92
C GLU A 142 -1.20 -5.58 68.10
N ALA A 143 -1.90 -6.61 68.61
CA ALA A 143 -2.16 -7.85 67.88
C ALA A 143 -3.17 -7.69 66.72
N ASP A 144 -4.30 -7.01 66.97
CA ASP A 144 -5.35 -6.73 65.96
C ASP A 144 -4.75 -5.93 64.79
N VAL A 145 -3.86 -4.96 65.05
CA VAL A 145 -3.14 -4.17 64.04
C VAL A 145 -2.11 -5.02 63.28
N GLY A 146 -1.43 -5.96 63.96
CA GLY A 146 -0.54 -6.93 63.32
C GLY A 146 -1.30 -7.83 62.33
N GLU A 147 -2.43 -8.38 62.74
CA GLU A 147 -3.29 -9.21 61.87
C GLU A 147 -3.79 -8.43 60.66
N LEU A 148 -4.34 -7.22 60.88
CA LEU A 148 -4.76 -6.29 59.82
C LEU A 148 -3.62 -5.96 58.84
N SER A 149 -2.40 -5.73 59.33
CA SER A 149 -1.23 -5.45 58.49
C SER A 149 -0.86 -6.65 57.61
N THR A 150 -0.88 -7.87 58.15
CA THR A 150 -0.62 -9.09 57.36
C THR A 150 -1.71 -9.36 56.32
N MET A 151 -2.99 -9.15 56.66
CA MET A 151 -4.10 -9.27 55.71
C MET A 151 -4.02 -8.23 54.59
N LEU A 152 -3.62 -7.00 54.90
CA LEU A 152 -3.47 -5.92 53.92
C LEU A 152 -2.32 -6.22 52.96
N SER A 153 -1.15 -6.62 53.46
CA SER A 153 -0.02 -7.04 52.63
C SER A 153 -0.34 -8.26 51.76
N GLY A 154 -1.12 -9.22 52.28
CA GLY A 154 -1.64 -10.34 51.50
C GLY A 154 -2.52 -9.89 50.32
N ARG A 155 -3.45 -8.94 50.56
CA ARG A 155 -4.29 -8.37 49.49
C ARG A 155 -3.52 -7.51 48.50
N GLU A 156 -2.47 -6.81 48.93
CA GLU A 156 -1.58 -6.08 48.01
C GLU A 156 -0.84 -7.05 47.08
N ALA A 157 -0.42 -8.22 47.57
CA ALA A 157 0.15 -9.27 46.74
C ALA A 157 -0.88 -9.89 45.77
N GLU A 158 -2.11 -10.18 46.22
CA GLU A 158 -3.20 -10.64 45.35
C GLU A 158 -3.53 -9.62 44.25
N LEU A 159 -3.58 -8.32 44.58
CA LEU A 159 -3.79 -7.24 43.61
C LEU A 159 -2.63 -7.10 42.63
N GLY A 160 -1.39 -7.34 43.07
CA GLY A 160 -0.23 -7.45 42.20
C GLY A 160 -0.38 -8.59 41.19
N GLU A 161 -0.68 -9.80 41.65
CA GLU A 161 -0.84 -10.96 40.77
C GLU A 161 -2.04 -10.79 39.80
N LEU A 162 -3.16 -10.23 40.27
CA LEU A 162 -4.31 -9.92 39.41
C LEU A 162 -3.97 -8.86 38.35
N ARG A 163 -3.14 -7.87 38.68
CA ARG A 163 -2.68 -6.85 37.72
C ARG A 163 -1.75 -7.45 36.66
N ASP A 164 -0.81 -8.29 37.06
CA ASP A 164 0.09 -8.97 36.12
C ASP A 164 -0.67 -9.96 35.22
N ARG A 165 -1.65 -10.69 35.78
CA ARG A 165 -2.58 -11.53 35.01
C ARG A 165 -3.43 -10.70 34.03
N SER A 166 -3.94 -9.52 34.42
CA SER A 166 -4.67 -8.61 33.52
C SER A 166 -3.80 -8.18 32.35
N LYS A 167 -2.58 -7.72 32.64
CA LYS A 167 -1.63 -7.30 31.59
C LYS A 167 -1.32 -8.44 30.62
N VAL A 168 -1.06 -9.65 31.11
CA VAL A 168 -0.81 -10.82 30.23
C VAL A 168 -2.04 -11.18 29.37
N LEU A 169 -3.26 -10.89 29.83
CA LEU A 169 -4.48 -11.06 29.02
C LEU A 169 -4.66 -9.92 28.01
N GLU A 170 -4.31 -8.68 28.36
CA GLU A 170 -4.28 -7.53 27.45
C GLU A 170 -3.26 -7.73 26.31
N ASP A 171 -2.03 -8.13 26.65
CA ASP A 171 -0.96 -8.44 25.69
C ASP A 171 -1.40 -9.56 24.70
N ARG A 172 -2.06 -10.62 25.20
CA ARG A 172 -2.62 -11.71 24.36
C ARG A 172 -3.79 -11.27 23.50
N LEU A 173 -4.66 -10.40 24.02
CA LEU A 173 -5.80 -9.87 23.27
C LEU A 173 -5.31 -9.00 22.10
N ALA A 174 -4.25 -8.22 22.29
CA ALA A 174 -3.59 -7.47 21.23
C ALA A 174 -2.97 -8.39 20.17
N GLU A 175 -2.29 -9.47 20.58
CA GLU A 175 -1.72 -10.45 19.63
C GLU A 175 -2.80 -11.12 18.76
N GLU A 176 -3.90 -11.59 19.37
CA GLU A 176 -5.01 -12.21 18.62
C GLU A 176 -5.78 -11.20 17.74
N GLN A 177 -5.86 -9.93 18.14
CA GLN A 177 -6.38 -8.85 17.29
C GLN A 177 -5.48 -8.60 16.07
N GLU A 178 -4.14 -8.56 16.25
CA GLU A 178 -3.21 -8.43 15.13
C GLU A 178 -3.27 -9.65 14.19
N ARG A 179 -3.29 -10.87 14.73
CA ARG A 179 -3.49 -12.11 13.96
C ARG A 179 -4.79 -12.05 13.15
N THR A 180 -5.89 -11.61 13.75
CA THR A 180 -7.19 -11.45 13.06
C THR A 180 -7.11 -10.42 11.92
N LEU A 181 -6.45 -9.28 12.13
CA LEU A 181 -6.23 -8.25 11.10
C LEU A 181 -5.33 -8.75 9.96
N LEU A 182 -4.32 -9.58 10.26
CA LEU A 182 -3.46 -10.21 9.25
C LEU A 182 -4.22 -11.26 8.43
N VAL A 183 -5.05 -12.09 9.07
CA VAL A 183 -5.92 -13.07 8.40
C VAL A 183 -6.95 -12.36 7.52
N GLN A 184 -7.57 -11.27 7.98
CA GLN A 184 -8.49 -10.49 7.15
C GLN A 184 -7.79 -9.93 5.90
N ARG A 185 -6.59 -9.33 6.06
CA ARG A 185 -5.79 -8.86 4.92
C ARG A 185 -5.38 -9.97 3.95
N GLU A 186 -5.23 -11.21 4.42
CA GLU A 186 -5.04 -12.36 3.54
C GLU A 186 -6.32 -12.77 2.80
N ILE A 187 -7.49 -12.67 3.44
CA ILE A 187 -8.79 -12.91 2.81
C ILE A 187 -9.03 -11.85 1.72
N ASP A 188 -8.89 -10.56 2.05
CA ASP A 188 -9.05 -9.45 1.10
C ASP A 188 -8.17 -9.64 -0.17
N ARG A 189 -6.92 -10.11 0.02
CA ARG A 189 -5.98 -10.43 -1.08
C ARG A 189 -6.42 -11.65 -1.89
N LYS A 190 -6.97 -12.68 -1.25
CA LYS A 190 -7.46 -13.89 -1.92
C LYS A 190 -8.73 -13.59 -2.72
N ASP A 191 -9.62 -12.75 -2.19
CA ASP A 191 -10.85 -12.33 -2.86
C ASP A 191 -10.55 -11.49 -4.11
N ILE A 192 -9.67 -10.49 -4.02
CA ILE A 192 -9.17 -9.74 -5.20
C ILE A 192 -8.56 -10.69 -6.25
N ARG A 193 -7.81 -11.71 -5.81
CA ARG A 193 -7.23 -12.70 -6.73
C ARG A 193 -8.29 -13.64 -7.34
N ILE A 194 -9.37 -13.94 -6.64
CA ILE A 194 -10.51 -14.69 -7.15
C ILE A 194 -11.26 -13.87 -8.21
N GLU A 195 -11.51 -12.58 -7.98
CA GLU A 195 -12.10 -11.68 -8.97
C GLU A 195 -11.25 -11.60 -10.25
N GLU A 196 -9.93 -11.42 -10.12
CA GLU A 196 -9.00 -11.43 -11.25
C GLU A 196 -9.06 -12.74 -12.04
N LEU A 197 -9.05 -13.89 -11.35
CA LEU A 197 -9.13 -15.21 -11.98
C LEU A 197 -10.50 -15.47 -12.63
N LEU A 198 -11.59 -14.94 -12.09
CA LEU A 198 -12.93 -15.02 -12.70
C LEU A 198 -13.00 -14.20 -14.00
N LEU A 199 -12.41 -13.00 -14.02
CA LEU A 199 -12.32 -12.18 -15.24
C LEU A 199 -11.47 -12.87 -16.33
N ILE A 200 -10.35 -13.50 -15.94
CA ILE A 200 -9.52 -14.29 -16.86
C ILE A 200 -10.28 -15.54 -17.36
N ALA A 201 -11.02 -16.23 -16.49
CA ALA A 201 -11.79 -17.41 -16.86
C ALA A 201 -12.92 -17.08 -17.84
N GLU A 202 -13.67 -16.00 -17.62
CA GLU A 202 -14.78 -15.61 -18.49
C GLU A 202 -14.28 -15.07 -19.84
N SER A 203 -13.17 -14.31 -19.87
CA SER A 203 -12.55 -13.87 -21.13
C SER A 203 -11.91 -15.01 -21.93
N GLY A 204 -11.32 -16.01 -21.25
CA GLY A 204 -10.88 -17.26 -21.89
C GLY A 204 -12.05 -18.07 -22.46
N LYS A 205 -13.20 -18.05 -21.79
CA LYS A 205 -14.45 -18.70 -22.23
C LYS A 205 -15.08 -18.00 -23.44
N THR A 206 -15.06 -16.67 -23.52
CA THR A 206 -15.49 -15.96 -24.73
C THR A 206 -14.54 -16.20 -25.90
N ALA A 207 -13.22 -16.13 -25.68
CA ALA A 207 -12.23 -16.40 -26.73
C ALA A 207 -12.32 -17.82 -27.30
N LEU A 208 -12.56 -18.84 -26.45
CA LEU A 208 -12.77 -20.21 -26.88
C LEU A 208 -14.05 -20.38 -27.73
N GLU A 209 -15.10 -19.62 -27.43
CA GLU A 209 -16.35 -19.67 -28.20
C GLU A 209 -16.24 -18.93 -29.54
N GLU A 210 -15.48 -17.82 -29.59
CA GLU A 210 -15.07 -17.18 -30.84
C GLU A 210 -14.21 -18.11 -31.72
N GLU A 211 -13.22 -18.79 -31.14
CA GLU A 211 -12.37 -19.78 -31.85
C GLU A 211 -13.21 -20.94 -32.42
N ARG A 212 -14.19 -21.44 -31.65
CA ARG A 212 -15.14 -22.46 -32.12
C ARG A 212 -15.99 -21.98 -33.29
N GLN A 213 -16.52 -20.76 -33.23
CA GLN A 213 -17.33 -20.20 -34.32
C GLN A 213 -16.50 -19.96 -35.59
N LEU A 214 -15.26 -19.45 -35.44
CA LEU A 214 -14.30 -19.34 -36.54
C LEU A 214 -13.96 -20.71 -37.15
N THR A 215 -13.71 -21.72 -36.31
CA THR A 215 -13.41 -23.09 -36.75
C THR A 215 -14.59 -23.72 -37.48
N ALA A 216 -15.82 -23.56 -36.98
CA ALA A 216 -17.03 -24.04 -37.62
C ALA A 216 -17.26 -23.35 -38.98
N SER A 217 -17.06 -22.02 -39.05
CA SER A 217 -17.14 -21.24 -40.29
C SER A 217 -16.09 -21.68 -41.31
N ALA A 218 -14.84 -21.89 -40.89
CA ALA A 218 -13.77 -22.38 -41.75
C ALA A 218 -14.06 -23.79 -42.28
N SER A 219 -14.60 -24.69 -41.45
CA SER A 219 -15.04 -26.03 -41.87
C SER A 219 -16.16 -25.95 -42.91
N ALA A 220 -17.17 -25.10 -42.70
CA ALA A 220 -18.25 -24.89 -43.67
C ALA A 220 -17.76 -24.30 -45.00
N GLN A 221 -16.76 -23.42 -44.96
CA GLN A 221 -16.11 -22.88 -46.16
C GLN A 221 -15.30 -23.95 -46.91
N ILE A 222 -14.58 -24.82 -46.19
CA ILE A 222 -13.87 -25.98 -46.77
C ILE A 222 -14.86 -26.94 -47.44
N ASP A 223 -15.99 -27.24 -46.81
CA ASP A 223 -17.04 -28.06 -47.41
C ASP A 223 -17.65 -27.44 -48.68
N LEU A 224 -17.88 -26.12 -48.67
CA LEU A 224 -18.35 -25.39 -49.86
C LEU A 224 -17.32 -25.44 -50.99
N LEU A 225 -16.03 -25.18 -50.69
CA LEU A 225 -14.94 -25.26 -51.65
C LEU A 225 -14.77 -26.69 -52.21
N ASN A 226 -14.89 -27.72 -51.38
CA ASN A 226 -14.84 -29.12 -51.83
C ASN A 226 -16.00 -29.45 -52.79
N ARG A 227 -17.22 -28.97 -52.51
CA ARG A 227 -18.37 -29.11 -53.43
C ARG A 227 -18.14 -28.38 -54.75
N GLN A 228 -17.60 -27.15 -54.70
CA GLN A 228 -17.24 -26.38 -55.90
C GLN A 228 -16.15 -27.07 -56.73
N ILE A 229 -15.10 -27.60 -56.08
CA ILE A 229 -14.03 -28.35 -56.74
C ILE A 229 -14.57 -29.64 -57.39
N SER A 230 -15.52 -30.33 -56.76
CA SER A 230 -16.19 -31.48 -57.38
C SER A 230 -16.97 -31.06 -58.63
N ALA A 231 -17.83 -30.04 -58.52
CA ALA A 231 -18.62 -29.55 -59.65
C ALA A 231 -17.76 -29.05 -60.81
N LEU A 232 -16.62 -28.38 -60.54
CA LEU A 232 -15.64 -27.97 -61.54
C LEU A 232 -14.94 -29.17 -62.19
N ARG A 233 -14.59 -30.21 -61.42
CA ARG A 233 -14.06 -31.47 -61.98
C ARG A 233 -15.09 -32.14 -62.89
N ASP A 234 -16.34 -32.23 -62.47
CA ASP A 234 -17.43 -32.81 -63.26
C ASP A 234 -17.63 -32.04 -64.58
N GLN A 235 -17.66 -30.71 -64.52
CA GLN A 235 -17.67 -29.84 -65.71
C GLN A 235 -16.46 -30.09 -66.63
N LEU A 236 -15.24 -30.22 -66.08
CA LEU A 236 -14.05 -30.56 -66.86
C LEU A 236 -14.15 -31.95 -67.51
N THR A 237 -14.80 -32.95 -66.88
CA THR A 237 -15.05 -34.25 -67.55
C THR A 237 -16.07 -34.14 -68.70
N VAL A 238 -17.03 -33.22 -68.61
CA VAL A 238 -18.00 -32.96 -69.67
C VAL A 238 -17.32 -32.24 -70.83
N ILE A 239 -16.55 -31.18 -70.54
CA ILE A 239 -15.78 -30.42 -71.54
C ILE A 239 -14.74 -31.33 -72.22
N GLY A 240 -14.00 -32.15 -71.48
CA GLY A 240 -13.03 -33.10 -72.06
C GLY A 240 -13.68 -34.15 -72.97
N ARG A 241 -14.87 -34.64 -72.64
CA ARG A 241 -15.65 -35.52 -73.53
C ARG A 241 -16.15 -34.80 -74.78
N ALA A 242 -16.63 -33.57 -74.65
CA ALA A 242 -17.08 -32.75 -75.78
C ALA A 242 -15.93 -32.38 -76.72
N LEU A 243 -14.76 -32.02 -76.18
CA LEU A 243 -13.55 -31.72 -76.94
C LEU A 243 -13.09 -32.94 -77.73
N LYS A 244 -12.98 -34.12 -77.09
CA LYS A 244 -12.60 -35.35 -77.79
C LYS A 244 -13.57 -35.69 -78.94
N LEU A 245 -14.89 -35.53 -78.72
CA LEU A 245 -15.89 -35.74 -79.76
C LEU A 245 -15.73 -34.76 -80.94
N ALA A 246 -15.31 -33.51 -80.67
CA ALA A 246 -15.00 -32.54 -81.71
C ALA A 246 -13.68 -32.85 -82.46
N GLU A 247 -12.64 -33.31 -81.76
CA GLU A 247 -11.39 -33.77 -82.37
C GLU A 247 -11.60 -34.97 -83.31
N ASP A 248 -12.33 -35.99 -82.85
CA ASP A 248 -12.62 -37.18 -83.64
C ASP A 248 -13.54 -36.85 -84.84
N LYS A 249 -14.43 -35.84 -84.71
CA LYS A 249 -15.20 -35.30 -85.84
C LYS A 249 -14.30 -34.57 -86.85
N ASN A 250 -13.39 -33.69 -86.40
CA ASN A 250 -12.48 -32.96 -87.27
C ASN A 250 -11.60 -33.92 -88.09
N ARG A 251 -11.04 -34.97 -87.47
CA ARG A 251 -10.29 -36.04 -88.17
C ARG A 251 -11.10 -36.70 -89.27
N GLY A 252 -12.41 -36.93 -89.04
CA GLY A 252 -13.32 -37.45 -90.07
C GLY A 252 -13.48 -36.50 -91.26
N GLN A 253 -13.62 -35.20 -90.99
CA GLN A 253 -13.77 -34.17 -92.03
C GLN A 253 -12.45 -33.96 -92.81
N GLU A 254 -11.29 -34.04 -92.16
CA GLU A 254 -9.98 -34.00 -92.83
C GLU A 254 -9.80 -35.16 -93.81
N ALA A 255 -10.24 -36.37 -93.45
CA ALA A 255 -10.20 -37.54 -94.32
C ALA A 255 -11.11 -37.40 -95.55
N GLU A 256 -12.30 -36.81 -95.38
CA GLU A 256 -13.24 -36.51 -96.47
C GLU A 256 -12.69 -35.46 -97.45
N ILE A 257 -12.09 -34.38 -96.93
CA ILE A 257 -11.41 -33.36 -97.72
C ILE A 257 -10.23 -33.95 -98.52
N ALA A 258 -9.46 -34.86 -97.92
CA ALA A 258 -8.34 -35.52 -98.58
C ALA A 258 -8.76 -36.44 -99.75
N ASP A 259 -9.93 -37.05 -99.69
CA ASP A 259 -10.49 -37.85 -100.79
C ASP A 259 -11.04 -36.95 -101.92
N LEU A 260 -11.77 -35.88 -101.57
CA LEU A 260 -12.24 -34.87 -102.52
C LEU A 260 -11.07 -34.24 -103.31
N GLY A 261 -9.97 -33.91 -102.64
CA GLY A 261 -8.76 -33.36 -103.27
C GLY A 261 -8.13 -34.29 -104.32
N LYS A 262 -8.14 -35.61 -104.07
CA LYS A 262 -7.66 -36.61 -105.05
C LYS A 262 -8.54 -36.64 -106.30
N ARG A 263 -9.86 -36.58 -106.14
CA ARG A 263 -10.82 -36.59 -107.25
C ARG A 263 -10.67 -35.34 -108.14
N LEU A 264 -10.49 -34.17 -107.53
CA LEU A 264 -10.38 -32.90 -108.25
C LEU A 264 -9.11 -32.81 -109.11
N ASN A 265 -7.96 -33.18 -108.55
CA ASN A 265 -6.68 -33.15 -109.27
C ASN A 265 -6.67 -34.07 -110.51
N LEU A 266 -7.36 -35.21 -110.45
CA LEU A 266 -7.45 -36.18 -111.54
C LEU A 266 -8.29 -35.67 -112.72
N MET A 267 -9.25 -34.79 -112.47
CA MET A 267 -10.02 -34.09 -113.52
C MET A 267 -9.23 -32.92 -114.13
N LEU A 268 -8.57 -32.11 -113.29
CA LEU A 268 -7.85 -30.91 -113.74
C LEU A 268 -6.72 -31.23 -114.73
N ALA A 269 -6.02 -32.35 -114.50
CA ALA A 269 -4.93 -32.82 -115.36
C ALA A 269 -5.33 -33.15 -116.81
N LYS A 270 -6.62 -33.39 -117.10
CA LYS A 270 -7.10 -33.61 -118.48
C LYS A 270 -7.20 -32.30 -119.27
N GLN A 271 -7.73 -31.25 -118.67
CA GLN A 271 -8.08 -30.00 -119.37
C GLN A 271 -6.85 -29.21 -119.82
N VAL A 272 -5.77 -29.21 -119.03
CA VAL A 272 -4.54 -28.44 -119.34
C VAL A 272 -3.82 -28.97 -120.59
N ASN A 273 -3.91 -30.27 -120.86
CA ASN A 273 -3.17 -30.94 -121.94
C ASN A 273 -3.75 -30.64 -123.34
N GLU A 274 -5.03 -30.25 -123.42
CA GLU A 274 -5.69 -29.90 -124.68
C GLU A 274 -5.39 -28.45 -125.10
N LEU A 275 -5.22 -27.55 -124.13
CA LEU A 275 -5.10 -26.10 -124.37
C LEU A 275 -3.72 -25.69 -124.93
N GLU A 276 -2.63 -26.30 -124.45
CA GLU A 276 -1.26 -26.02 -124.91
C GLU A 276 -1.07 -26.33 -126.40
N ARG A 277 -1.69 -27.40 -126.90
CA ARG A 277 -1.48 -27.91 -128.26
C ARG A 277 -1.89 -26.91 -129.35
N TYR A 278 -2.98 -26.18 -129.14
CA TYR A 278 -3.48 -25.19 -130.12
C TYR A 278 -2.67 -23.90 -130.13
N ARG A 279 -2.04 -23.52 -129.01
CA ARG A 279 -1.22 -22.30 -128.93
C ARG A 279 0.02 -22.39 -129.84
N SER A 280 0.65 -23.56 -129.92
CA SER A 280 1.87 -23.76 -130.72
C SER A 280 1.66 -23.69 -132.24
N GLU A 281 0.59 -24.28 -132.78
CA GLU A 281 0.31 -24.21 -134.23
C GLU A 281 -0.02 -22.78 -134.69
N PHE A 282 -0.73 -22.02 -133.85
CA PHE A 282 -1.17 -20.67 -134.16
C PHE A 282 -0.01 -19.68 -134.32
N PHE A 283 0.90 -19.64 -133.33
CA PHE A 283 2.06 -18.74 -133.38
C PHE A 283 3.06 -19.08 -134.48
N GLY A 284 3.16 -20.35 -134.90
CA GLY A 284 4.05 -20.78 -135.98
C GLY A 284 3.78 -20.04 -137.30
N ARG A 285 2.54 -20.11 -137.79
CA ARG A 285 2.14 -19.46 -139.06
C ARG A 285 2.27 -17.95 -139.03
N LEU A 286 1.93 -17.31 -137.91
CA LEU A 286 2.04 -15.86 -137.77
C LEU A 286 3.50 -15.38 -137.80
N ARG A 287 4.44 -16.22 -137.33
CA ARG A 287 5.88 -15.94 -137.43
C ARG A 287 6.41 -16.07 -138.85
N GLU A 288 5.97 -17.06 -139.63
CA GLU A 288 6.43 -17.28 -141.01
C GLU A 288 6.14 -16.05 -141.89
N VAL A 289 4.88 -15.61 -141.94
CA VAL A 289 4.44 -14.49 -142.82
C VAL A 289 5.07 -13.14 -142.44
N LEU A 290 5.38 -12.92 -141.16
CA LEU A 290 5.95 -11.66 -140.68
C LEU A 290 7.49 -11.65 -140.66
N ALA A 291 8.14 -12.79 -140.89
CA ALA A 291 9.60 -12.89 -140.96
C ALA A 291 10.19 -12.46 -142.33
N GLU A 292 9.40 -12.46 -143.40
CA GLU A 292 9.84 -12.02 -144.74
C GLU A 292 9.96 -10.49 -144.88
N ASN A 293 9.58 -9.73 -143.84
CA ASN A 293 9.50 -8.27 -143.88
C ASN A 293 10.71 -7.61 -143.18
N PRO A 294 11.61 -6.92 -143.89
CA PRO A 294 12.83 -6.35 -143.29
C PRO A 294 12.56 -5.23 -142.27
N ASN A 295 11.33 -4.70 -142.21
CA ASN A 295 10.95 -3.59 -141.34
C ASN A 295 10.29 -4.02 -140.01
N ILE A 296 10.09 -5.34 -139.79
CA ILE A 296 9.45 -5.90 -138.59
C ILE A 296 10.46 -6.78 -137.84
N ARG A 297 10.47 -6.74 -136.51
CA ARG A 297 11.32 -7.64 -135.68
C ARG A 297 10.46 -8.57 -134.84
N VAL A 298 10.73 -9.87 -134.91
CA VAL A 298 10.06 -10.88 -134.06
C VAL A 298 10.91 -11.13 -132.81
N VAL A 299 10.32 -10.93 -131.63
CA VAL A 299 10.98 -11.12 -130.32
C VAL A 299 10.10 -11.99 -129.45
N GLY A 300 10.40 -13.28 -129.37
CA GLY A 300 9.58 -14.25 -128.64
C GLY A 300 8.19 -14.40 -129.28
N ASP A 301 7.14 -14.09 -128.50
CA ASP A 301 5.72 -14.04 -128.89
C ASP A 301 5.27 -12.69 -129.46
N ARG A 302 6.20 -11.73 -129.64
CA ARG A 302 5.90 -10.31 -129.89
C ARG A 302 6.45 -9.85 -131.25
N PHE A 303 5.64 -9.12 -132.00
CA PHE A 303 5.99 -8.49 -133.28
C PHE A 303 6.22 -6.99 -133.06
N VAL A 304 7.45 -6.53 -133.27
CA VAL A 304 7.89 -5.17 -132.94
C VAL A 304 8.01 -4.33 -134.21
N PHE A 305 7.24 -3.26 -134.26
CA PHE A 305 7.19 -2.26 -135.33
C PHE A 305 7.85 -0.96 -134.84
N PRO A 306 8.88 -0.43 -135.53
CA PRO A 306 9.42 0.90 -135.24
C PRO A 306 8.33 1.98 -135.39
N SER A 307 8.29 2.98 -134.51
CA SER A 307 7.27 4.03 -134.59
C SER A 307 7.36 4.84 -135.87
N GLU A 308 8.57 5.07 -136.38
CA GLU A 308 8.86 5.86 -137.58
C GLU A 308 8.32 5.22 -138.87
N LEU A 309 8.06 3.91 -138.85
CA LEU A 309 7.37 3.20 -139.94
C LEU A 309 5.87 3.46 -139.94
N LEU A 310 5.29 3.67 -138.76
CA LEU A 310 3.85 3.77 -138.54
C LEU A 310 3.36 5.23 -138.42
N PHE A 311 4.15 6.12 -137.81
CA PHE A 311 3.75 7.45 -137.37
C PHE A 311 4.83 8.50 -137.68
N SER A 312 4.39 9.73 -137.96
CA SER A 312 5.26 10.91 -137.90
C SER A 312 5.74 11.17 -136.47
N SER A 313 6.90 11.82 -136.32
CA SER A 313 7.40 12.24 -135.00
C SER A 313 6.38 13.13 -134.27
N GLY A 314 6.26 12.97 -132.96
CA GLY A 314 5.26 13.65 -132.12
C GLY A 314 3.78 13.26 -132.37
N SER A 315 3.46 12.55 -133.44
CA SER A 315 2.07 12.23 -133.84
C SER A 315 1.63 10.82 -133.46
N ALA A 316 0.31 10.62 -133.32
CA ALA A 316 -0.36 9.33 -133.22
C ALA A 316 -1.23 9.00 -134.47
N GLU A 317 -1.11 9.80 -135.54
CA GLU A 317 -1.76 9.52 -136.83
C GLU A 317 -0.91 8.58 -137.70
N LEU A 318 -1.55 7.55 -138.26
CA LEU A 318 -0.87 6.55 -139.09
C LEU A 318 -0.55 7.10 -140.48
N GLY A 319 0.71 7.01 -140.89
CA GLY A 319 1.14 7.29 -142.27
C GLY A 319 0.75 6.17 -143.24
N GLU A 320 0.66 6.48 -144.54
CA GLU A 320 0.20 5.51 -145.57
C GLU A 320 1.06 4.24 -145.64
N ASN A 321 2.39 4.35 -145.50
CA ASN A 321 3.28 3.19 -145.43
C ASN A 321 2.92 2.30 -144.22
N GLY A 322 2.67 2.91 -143.06
CA GLY A 322 2.27 2.21 -141.84
C GLY A 322 0.91 1.51 -141.97
N LYS A 323 -0.06 2.17 -142.61
CA LYS A 323 -1.35 1.55 -142.99
C LYS A 323 -1.12 0.32 -143.86
N GLY A 324 -0.26 0.42 -144.88
CA GLY A 324 0.10 -0.68 -145.78
C GLY A 324 0.68 -1.90 -145.06
N GLU A 325 1.58 -1.71 -144.08
CA GLU A 325 2.13 -2.82 -143.29
C GLU A 325 1.11 -3.41 -142.30
N LEU A 326 0.29 -2.57 -141.66
CA LEU A 326 -0.78 -3.04 -140.77
C LEU A 326 -1.91 -3.76 -141.53
N ALA A 327 -2.13 -3.46 -142.80
CA ALA A 327 -3.09 -4.18 -143.66
C ALA A 327 -2.63 -5.62 -143.94
N LYS A 328 -1.33 -5.85 -144.18
CA LYS A 328 -0.76 -7.22 -144.31
C LYS A 328 -0.93 -8.02 -143.01
N LEU A 329 -0.65 -7.37 -141.87
CA LEU A 329 -0.88 -7.95 -140.55
C LEU A 329 -2.37 -8.32 -140.35
N ALA A 330 -3.30 -7.42 -140.68
CA ALA A 330 -4.73 -7.66 -140.55
C ALA A 330 -5.22 -8.81 -141.45
N ALA A 331 -4.81 -8.86 -142.72
CA ALA A 331 -5.17 -9.95 -143.62
C ALA A 331 -4.68 -11.32 -143.10
N THR A 332 -3.44 -11.37 -142.59
CA THR A 332 -2.84 -12.58 -141.99
C THR A 332 -3.59 -13.00 -140.73
N LEU A 333 -3.90 -12.05 -139.85
CA LEU A 333 -4.68 -12.31 -138.64
C LEU A 333 -6.10 -12.79 -138.97
N ALA A 334 -6.74 -12.26 -140.01
CA ALA A 334 -8.09 -12.67 -140.42
C ALA A 334 -8.14 -14.12 -140.93
N ASP A 335 -7.20 -14.53 -141.80
CA ASP A 335 -7.10 -15.92 -142.25
C ASP A 335 -6.91 -16.88 -141.07
N ILE A 336 -5.90 -16.64 -140.24
CA ILE A 336 -5.57 -17.58 -139.16
C ILE A 336 -6.66 -17.57 -138.07
N ALA A 337 -7.28 -16.42 -137.77
CA ALA A 337 -8.39 -16.32 -136.83
C ALA A 337 -9.62 -17.14 -137.27
N SER A 338 -9.86 -17.31 -138.57
CA SER A 338 -10.96 -18.15 -139.08
C SER A 338 -10.82 -19.64 -138.72
N ARG A 339 -9.60 -20.07 -138.37
CA ARG A 339 -9.23 -21.47 -138.10
C ARG A 339 -9.21 -21.80 -136.60
N ILE A 340 -9.45 -20.81 -135.73
CA ILE A 340 -9.42 -20.99 -134.27
C ILE A 340 -10.85 -21.24 -133.74
N PRO A 341 -11.09 -22.30 -132.96
CA PRO A 341 -12.39 -22.56 -132.33
C PRO A 341 -12.93 -21.38 -131.50
N GLY A 342 -14.26 -21.20 -131.52
CA GLY A 342 -14.93 -20.01 -130.96
C GLY A 342 -14.88 -19.89 -129.43
N ASP A 343 -14.63 -21.02 -128.76
CA ASP A 343 -14.43 -21.21 -127.33
C ASP A 343 -13.02 -20.80 -126.85
N VAL A 344 -12.02 -20.75 -127.74
CA VAL A 344 -10.66 -20.31 -127.38
C VAL A 344 -10.64 -18.79 -127.18
N SER A 345 -10.49 -18.36 -125.93
CA SER A 345 -10.55 -16.95 -125.51
C SER A 345 -9.19 -16.21 -125.65
N TRP A 346 -8.64 -16.17 -126.86
CA TRP A 346 -7.48 -15.34 -127.19
C TRP A 346 -7.86 -13.87 -127.47
N ILE A 347 -6.93 -12.96 -127.21
CA ILE A 347 -6.93 -11.55 -127.67
C ILE A 347 -5.54 -11.16 -128.21
N LEU A 348 -5.52 -10.26 -129.18
CA LEU A 348 -4.32 -9.59 -129.70
C LEU A 348 -4.15 -8.26 -128.95
N ARG A 349 -3.05 -8.13 -128.21
CA ARG A 349 -2.70 -6.91 -127.46
C ARG A 349 -1.66 -6.10 -128.22
N VAL A 350 -1.93 -4.81 -128.34
CA VAL A 350 -1.08 -3.82 -129.00
C VAL A 350 -0.50 -2.91 -127.92
N ASP A 351 0.78 -3.09 -127.65
CA ASP A 351 1.55 -2.41 -126.62
C ASP A 351 2.29 -1.22 -127.26
N GLY A 352 1.94 0.00 -126.88
CA GLY A 352 2.57 1.23 -127.37
C GLY A 352 3.66 1.74 -126.43
N HIS A 353 4.79 2.18 -126.98
CA HIS A 353 5.94 2.67 -126.22
C HIS A 353 6.52 3.98 -126.80
N THR A 354 7.15 4.78 -125.96
CA THR A 354 7.97 5.94 -126.34
C THR A 354 9.42 5.74 -125.88
N ASP A 355 10.30 6.65 -126.30
CA ASP A 355 11.55 6.90 -125.57
C ASP A 355 11.32 7.84 -124.37
N ARG A 356 12.39 8.29 -123.72
CA ARG A 356 12.37 9.10 -122.49
C ARG A 356 12.31 10.62 -122.70
N GLN A 357 12.37 11.12 -123.93
CA GLN A 357 12.24 12.55 -124.24
C GLN A 357 10.80 12.98 -123.90
N PRO A 358 10.60 14.01 -123.04
CA PRO A 358 9.26 14.38 -122.60
C PRO A 358 8.50 15.13 -123.70
N ILE A 359 7.42 14.53 -124.21
CA ILE A 359 6.39 15.29 -124.93
C ILE A 359 5.44 15.96 -123.93
N ASN A 360 5.11 17.22 -124.18
CA ASN A 360 4.04 17.95 -123.50
C ASN A 360 3.40 18.92 -124.51
N THR A 361 2.25 18.54 -125.04
CA THR A 361 1.46 19.30 -126.02
C THR A 361 -0.02 19.23 -125.65
N GLU A 362 -0.85 20.14 -126.16
CA GLU A 362 -2.30 20.12 -125.88
C GLU A 362 -2.97 18.80 -126.29
N GLN A 363 -2.45 18.11 -127.29
CA GLN A 363 -2.95 16.79 -127.75
C GLN A 363 -2.35 15.62 -126.96
N PHE A 364 -1.09 15.72 -126.53
CA PHE A 364 -0.37 14.70 -125.77
C PHE A 364 0.38 15.35 -124.59
N PRO A 365 -0.26 15.45 -123.41
CA PRO A 365 0.35 16.04 -122.21
C PRO A 365 1.55 15.26 -121.66
N SER A 366 1.63 13.95 -121.93
CA SER A 366 2.80 13.13 -121.64
C SER A 366 3.02 12.00 -122.67
N ASN A 367 4.15 11.32 -122.51
CA ASN A 367 4.47 10.09 -123.24
C ASN A 367 3.47 8.94 -123.01
N TRP A 368 2.72 8.96 -121.91
CA TRP A 368 1.69 7.94 -121.63
C TRP A 368 0.47 8.12 -122.55
N GLU A 369 0.02 9.36 -122.78
CA GLU A 369 -1.03 9.65 -123.75
C GLU A 369 -0.57 9.38 -125.18
N LEU A 370 0.66 9.77 -125.56
CA LEU A 370 1.18 9.52 -126.91
C LEU A 370 1.27 8.02 -127.23
N SER A 371 1.82 7.21 -126.31
CA SER A 371 1.91 5.76 -126.49
C SER A 371 0.54 5.08 -126.52
N THR A 372 -0.37 5.47 -125.62
CA THR A 372 -1.76 4.97 -125.61
C THR A 372 -2.48 5.34 -126.91
N ALA A 373 -2.38 6.59 -127.36
CA ALA A 373 -3.00 7.06 -128.60
C ALA A 373 -2.46 6.31 -129.82
N ARG A 374 -1.15 6.08 -129.90
CA ARG A 374 -0.54 5.28 -130.98
C ARG A 374 -1.05 3.83 -130.99
N ALA A 375 -1.10 3.16 -129.83
CA ALA A 375 -1.66 1.81 -129.71
C ALA A 375 -3.15 1.78 -130.11
N VAL A 376 -3.93 2.78 -129.69
CA VAL A 376 -5.34 2.94 -130.06
C VAL A 376 -5.52 3.21 -131.56
N SER A 377 -4.63 3.98 -132.20
CA SER A 377 -4.66 4.19 -133.65
C SER A 377 -4.40 2.90 -134.43
N VAL A 378 -3.44 2.08 -134.01
CA VAL A 378 -3.22 0.74 -134.59
C VAL A 378 -4.44 -0.15 -134.40
N VAL A 379 -5.00 -0.22 -133.19
CA VAL A 379 -6.22 -1.02 -132.92
C VAL A 379 -7.41 -0.53 -133.75
N ARG A 380 -7.64 0.77 -133.86
CA ARG A 380 -8.71 1.35 -134.70
C ARG A 380 -8.50 1.03 -136.18
N TYR A 381 -7.26 0.99 -136.66
CA TYR A 381 -6.96 0.57 -138.03
C TYR A 381 -7.17 -0.93 -138.24
N LEU A 382 -6.73 -1.79 -137.32
CA LEU A 382 -7.03 -3.23 -137.39
C LEU A 382 -8.55 -3.51 -137.36
N ILE A 383 -9.33 -2.72 -136.62
CA ILE A 383 -10.81 -2.76 -136.65
C ILE A 383 -11.34 -2.34 -138.03
N SER A 384 -10.80 -1.30 -138.66
CA SER A 384 -11.24 -0.90 -140.02
C SER A 384 -10.83 -1.89 -141.11
N GLN A 385 -9.79 -2.69 -140.88
CA GLN A 385 -9.44 -3.86 -141.69
C GLN A 385 -10.27 -5.13 -141.35
N GLY A 386 -11.28 -5.02 -140.48
CA GLY A 386 -12.24 -6.09 -140.20
C GLY A 386 -11.92 -7.00 -139.00
N ILE A 387 -10.83 -6.75 -138.26
CA ILE A 387 -10.52 -7.53 -137.05
C ILE A 387 -11.55 -7.20 -135.95
N ALA A 388 -12.23 -8.23 -135.45
CA ALA A 388 -13.32 -8.07 -134.47
C ALA A 388 -12.83 -7.35 -133.19
N PRO A 389 -13.46 -6.23 -132.75
CA PRO A 389 -13.00 -5.46 -131.60
C PRO A 389 -12.82 -6.27 -130.30
N LYS A 390 -13.63 -7.31 -130.09
CA LYS A 390 -13.52 -8.23 -128.94
C LYS A 390 -12.24 -9.07 -128.89
N ARG A 391 -11.45 -9.10 -129.98
CA ARG A 391 -10.15 -9.76 -130.10
C ARG A 391 -8.98 -8.76 -130.00
N LEU A 392 -9.22 -7.48 -129.72
CA LEU A 392 -8.20 -6.44 -129.71
C LEU A 392 -8.15 -5.71 -128.35
N ALA A 393 -6.94 -5.41 -127.90
CA ALA A 393 -6.69 -4.53 -126.76
C ALA A 393 -5.53 -3.58 -127.08
N ALA A 394 -5.67 -2.31 -126.72
CA ALA A 394 -4.59 -1.31 -126.77
C ALA A 394 -4.06 -1.06 -125.35
N THR A 395 -2.75 -0.84 -125.20
CA THR A 395 -2.14 -0.46 -123.92
C THR A 395 -0.96 0.47 -124.16
N GLY A 396 -0.94 1.64 -123.53
CA GLY A 396 0.24 2.51 -123.52
C GLY A 396 1.12 2.27 -122.31
N PHE A 397 2.42 2.14 -122.55
CA PHE A 397 3.45 1.95 -121.52
C PHE A 397 4.36 3.18 -121.36
N GLY A 398 4.19 4.20 -122.21
CA GLY A 398 5.07 5.37 -122.29
C GLY A 398 6.54 4.99 -122.38
N GLN A 399 7.36 5.70 -121.60
CA GLN A 399 8.80 5.50 -121.49
C GLN A 399 9.22 4.44 -120.46
N TYR A 400 8.26 3.87 -119.70
CA TYR A 400 8.55 3.06 -118.50
C TYR A 400 8.96 1.62 -118.81
N HIS A 401 8.92 1.22 -120.07
CA HIS A 401 9.36 -0.10 -120.55
C HIS A 401 10.30 0.07 -121.76
N PRO A 402 11.54 0.55 -121.55
CA PRO A 402 12.56 0.56 -122.60
C PRO A 402 12.96 -0.87 -122.99
N VAL A 403 13.48 -0.99 -124.20
CA VAL A 403 14.25 -2.16 -124.70
C VAL A 403 15.74 -1.82 -124.88
N ASP A 404 16.11 -0.55 -124.69
CA ASP A 404 17.48 -0.06 -124.73
C ASP A 404 17.62 1.15 -123.79
N ASP A 405 18.40 1.00 -122.72
CA ASP A 405 18.62 2.07 -121.74
C ASP A 405 19.61 3.15 -122.22
N GLY A 406 20.28 2.95 -123.36
CA GLY A 406 21.23 3.91 -123.92
C GLY A 406 20.64 5.30 -124.18
N GLU A 407 21.48 6.33 -124.08
CA GLU A 407 21.10 7.76 -124.21
C GLU A 407 21.26 8.29 -125.65
N THR A 408 21.18 7.40 -126.65
CA THR A 408 21.44 7.75 -128.06
C THR A 408 20.16 7.76 -128.88
N GLU A 409 20.14 8.50 -130.00
CA GLU A 409 18.99 8.51 -130.91
C GLU A 409 18.65 7.12 -131.47
N ALA A 410 19.64 6.23 -131.65
CA ALA A 410 19.40 4.83 -132.02
C ALA A 410 18.71 4.02 -130.89
N ALA A 411 18.98 4.34 -129.63
CA ALA A 411 18.26 3.77 -128.48
C ALA A 411 16.85 4.34 -128.36
N PHE A 412 16.67 5.64 -128.59
CA PHE A 412 15.36 6.28 -128.61
C PHE A 412 14.47 5.68 -129.72
N GLN A 413 14.98 5.50 -130.95
CA GLN A 413 14.30 4.77 -132.03
C GLN A 413 13.95 3.32 -131.66
N ARG A 414 14.83 2.61 -130.94
CA ARG A 414 14.51 1.26 -130.44
C ARG A 414 13.39 1.27 -129.40
N ASN A 415 13.32 2.29 -128.56
CA ASN A 415 12.29 2.42 -127.52
C ASN A 415 10.93 2.87 -128.08
N ARG A 416 10.91 3.80 -129.04
CA ARG A 416 9.72 4.24 -129.78
C ARG A 416 9.19 3.13 -130.69
N ARG A 417 8.39 2.20 -130.14
CA ARG A 417 7.85 1.07 -130.91
C ARG A 417 6.37 0.77 -130.60
N ILE A 418 5.75 0.00 -131.48
CA ILE A 418 4.54 -0.77 -131.17
C ILE A 418 4.94 -2.24 -131.11
N GLU A 419 4.61 -2.93 -130.02
CA GLU A 419 4.69 -4.38 -129.94
C GLU A 419 3.28 -4.97 -130.09
N VAL A 420 3.13 -6.02 -130.89
CA VAL A 420 1.87 -6.73 -131.06
C VAL A 420 2.09 -8.17 -130.61
N LYS A 421 1.27 -8.66 -129.66
CA LYS A 421 1.35 -10.04 -129.16
C LYS A 421 -0.01 -10.63 -128.88
N LEU A 422 -0.08 -11.91 -128.56
CA LEU A 422 -1.34 -12.58 -128.17
C LEU A 422 -1.30 -13.03 -126.71
N THR A 423 -2.48 -13.06 -126.09
CA THR A 423 -2.68 -13.47 -124.70
C THR A 423 -4.09 -14.04 -124.53
N ASP A 424 -4.32 -14.76 -123.45
CA ASP A 424 -5.66 -15.08 -122.94
C ASP A 424 -6.35 -13.84 -122.34
N ARG A 425 -7.60 -14.00 -121.86
CA ARG A 425 -8.48 -12.93 -121.40
C ARG A 425 -8.68 -12.97 -119.89
#